data_AF-A0A091QLJ2-F1
#
_entry.id   AF-A0A091QLJ2-F1
#
_cell.length_a   1.000
_cell.length_b   1.000
_cell.length_c   1.000
_cell.angle_alpha   90.00
_cell.angle_beta   90.00
_cell.angle_gamma   90.00
#
_symmetry.space_group_name_H-M   'P 1'
#
loop_
_entity.id
_entity.type
_entity.pdbx_description
1 polymer ?
#
loop_
_entity_poly.entity_id
_entity_poly.type
_entity_poly.pdbx_seq_one_letter_code
_entity_poly.pdbx_strand_id
1 'polypeptide(L)'
;RKPSGRLEVIQLMEMMDSMLEKAGVDKLIRVTGPSQLHNALELMKVEQNIYNIVFHELIRQVSVDCVERGQLLSKLRQRYVGLLERIPEQMKTLNKKMMAQQLVNKHITEELLYFKESVEQLASELREVQEHDRKVTKEAEKAQEELAAAMQEDKENAKLLEEYHALYELQRKRLEGQVLLLAQERDLWSSAAYDLALKIIDRNQLTLIRRLHVSGKTLTNILKHFIVLLDSKDTGDVADLQEEMKQFREWLGQVGAEIECSEESSQRKLQIVCSSLNKHLQHFHGSDSVGPIVGAMATLLLFFQMLKEDLQQYEGEVHLRKTESLRRAASLQEPWTELGQRGLNRHRDLAGVLPPQHAALEEINQRACELYQQYDIRISGNN
;
A
#
# COMPACT_ATOMS: atom_id res chain seq x y z
N ARG A 1 -15.85 10.83 -111.91
CA ARG A 1 -15.49 9.40 -111.92
C ARG A 1 -16.30 8.72 -110.83
N LYS A 2 -17.21 7.79 -111.15
CA LYS A 2 -17.99 7.03 -110.15
C LYS A 2 -17.03 6.18 -109.31
N PRO A 3 -16.85 6.44 -108.01
CA PRO A 3 -16.03 5.65 -107.10
C PRO A 3 -16.92 4.64 -106.36
N SER A 4 -17.59 3.79 -107.13
CA SER A 4 -18.56 2.80 -106.65
C SER A 4 -18.45 1.51 -107.46
N GLY A 5 -17.22 1.03 -107.63
CA GLY A 5 -16.94 -0.26 -108.28
C GLY A 5 -16.96 -1.41 -107.27
N ARG A 6 -17.47 -2.58 -107.66
CA ARG A 6 -17.47 -3.82 -106.85
C ARG A 6 -16.07 -4.15 -106.28
N LEU A 7 -15.01 -3.80 -107.01
CA LEU A 7 -13.62 -4.00 -106.60
C LEU A 7 -13.23 -3.19 -105.35
N GLU A 8 -13.68 -1.94 -105.22
CA GLU A 8 -13.34 -1.06 -104.09
C GLU A 8 -14.00 -1.54 -102.78
N VAL A 9 -15.22 -2.07 -102.87
CA VAL A 9 -15.92 -2.67 -101.71
C VAL A 9 -15.22 -3.95 -101.25
N ILE A 10 -14.77 -4.80 -102.18
CA ILE A 10 -14.01 -6.02 -101.86
C ILE A 10 -12.68 -5.66 -101.19
N GLN A 11 -11.96 -4.65 -101.69
CA GLN A 11 -10.72 -4.17 -101.07
C GLN A 11 -10.94 -3.61 -99.65
N LEU A 12 -12.04 -2.89 -99.41
CA LEU A 12 -12.38 -2.40 -98.07
C LEU A 12 -12.69 -3.54 -97.10
N MET A 13 -13.37 -4.59 -97.58
CA MET A 13 -13.67 -5.79 -96.81
C MET A 13 -12.39 -6.55 -96.43
N GLU A 14 -11.51 -6.83 -97.40
CA GLU A 14 -10.21 -7.47 -97.15
C GLU A 14 -9.32 -6.64 -96.21
N MET A 15 -9.38 -5.31 -96.32
CA MET A 15 -8.66 -4.41 -95.41
C MET A 15 -9.22 -4.47 -93.99
N MET A 16 -10.55 -4.48 -93.84
CA MET A 16 -11.21 -4.63 -92.55
C MET A 16 -10.82 -5.95 -91.87
N ASP A 17 -10.91 -7.06 -92.60
CA ASP A 17 -10.56 -8.38 -92.09
C ASP A 17 -9.09 -8.44 -91.67
N SER A 18 -8.16 -7.90 -92.48
CA SER A 18 -6.75 -7.79 -92.10
C SER A 18 -6.51 -6.93 -90.86
N MET A 19 -7.25 -5.83 -90.71
CA MET A 19 -7.15 -4.96 -89.54
C MET A 19 -7.67 -5.66 -88.27
N LEU A 20 -8.78 -6.40 -88.36
CA LEU A 20 -9.36 -7.16 -87.25
C LEU A 20 -8.46 -8.33 -86.82
N GLU A 21 -7.90 -9.08 -87.77
CA GLU A 21 -6.95 -10.17 -87.49
C GLU A 21 -5.67 -9.65 -86.80
N LYS A 22 -5.14 -8.50 -87.25
CA LYS A 22 -3.96 -7.85 -86.63
C LYS A 22 -4.25 -7.31 -85.24
N ALA A 23 -5.47 -6.81 -85.01
CA ALA A 23 -5.93 -6.37 -83.69
C ALA A 23 -6.21 -7.56 -82.74
N GLY A 24 -6.30 -8.78 -83.25
CA GLY A 24 -6.49 -9.99 -82.45
C GLY A 24 -7.88 -10.12 -81.85
N VAL A 25 -8.91 -9.53 -82.49
CA VAL A 25 -10.29 -9.50 -81.99
C VAL A 25 -10.86 -10.91 -81.78
N ASP A 26 -10.52 -11.86 -82.65
CA ASP A 26 -10.96 -13.27 -82.54
C ASP A 26 -10.11 -14.13 -81.61
N LYS A 27 -8.94 -13.63 -81.21
CA LYS A 27 -8.06 -14.30 -80.25
C LYS A 27 -8.34 -13.73 -78.87
N LEU A 28 -9.49 -14.13 -78.32
CA LEU A 28 -9.76 -13.96 -76.90
C LEU A 28 -8.54 -14.50 -76.14
N ILE A 29 -7.83 -13.65 -75.38
CA ILE A 29 -6.62 -13.93 -74.59
C ILE A 29 -5.30 -13.50 -75.27
N ARG A 30 -4.97 -12.22 -75.10
CA ARG A 30 -3.61 -11.83 -74.70
C ARG A 30 -3.73 -10.87 -73.52
N VAL A 31 -3.40 -11.37 -72.32
CA VAL A 31 -3.34 -10.56 -71.10
C VAL A 31 -2.12 -9.67 -71.23
N THR A 32 -2.33 -8.38 -71.50
CA THR A 32 -1.24 -7.39 -71.50
C THR A 32 -1.52 -6.23 -70.53
N GLY A 33 -2.74 -6.13 -69.99
CA GLY A 33 -3.13 -5.13 -68.99
C GLY A 33 -3.50 -5.69 -67.61
N PRO A 34 -3.59 -4.82 -66.58
CA PRO A 34 -3.68 -5.17 -65.15
C PRO A 34 -4.99 -5.84 -64.69
N SER A 35 -6.03 -5.87 -65.52
CA SER A 35 -7.27 -6.62 -65.23
C SER A 35 -7.90 -7.13 -66.51
N GLN A 36 -8.67 -8.22 -66.42
CA GLN A 36 -9.46 -8.75 -67.54
C GLN A 36 -10.39 -7.69 -68.14
N LEU A 37 -10.90 -6.79 -67.29
CA LEU A 37 -11.71 -5.66 -67.70
C LEU A 37 -10.94 -4.64 -68.54
N HIS A 38 -9.73 -4.28 -68.09
CA HIS A 38 -8.88 -3.32 -68.81
C HIS A 38 -8.55 -3.83 -70.21
N ASN A 39 -8.22 -5.12 -70.33
CA ASN A 39 -7.95 -5.76 -71.62
C ASN A 39 -9.17 -5.72 -72.55
N ALA A 40 -10.36 -6.01 -72.02
CA ALA A 40 -11.60 -5.95 -72.80
C ALA A 40 -11.90 -4.51 -73.28
N LEU A 41 -11.68 -3.51 -72.44
CA LEU A 41 -11.89 -2.10 -72.81
C LEU A 41 -10.88 -1.61 -73.86
N GLU A 42 -9.63 -2.05 -73.80
CA GLU A 42 -8.62 -1.76 -74.82
C GLU A 42 -8.97 -2.42 -76.16
N LEU A 43 -9.39 -3.68 -76.14
CA LEU A 43 -9.82 -4.39 -77.35
C LEU A 43 -11.02 -3.72 -78.02
N MET A 44 -12.05 -3.38 -77.24
CA MET A 44 -13.22 -2.64 -77.73
C MET A 44 -12.83 -1.32 -78.40
N LYS A 45 -11.85 -0.60 -77.85
CA LYS A 45 -11.38 0.68 -78.42
C LYS A 45 -10.68 0.47 -79.77
N VAL A 46 -9.86 -0.57 -79.88
CA VAL A 46 -9.16 -0.91 -81.14
C VAL A 46 -10.18 -1.33 -82.21
N GLU A 47 -11.13 -2.19 -81.86
CA GLU A 47 -12.17 -2.67 -82.77
C GLU A 47 -13.09 -1.52 -83.24
N GLN A 48 -13.48 -0.63 -82.33
CA GLN A 48 -14.27 0.57 -82.66
C GLN A 48 -13.52 1.49 -83.63
N ASN A 49 -12.19 1.62 -83.52
CA ASN A 49 -11.39 2.40 -84.45
C ASN A 49 -11.40 1.78 -85.86
N ILE A 50 -11.33 0.46 -85.97
CA ILE A 50 -11.40 -0.26 -87.24
C ILE A 50 -12.77 -0.03 -87.89
N TYR A 51 -13.87 -0.22 -87.13
CA TYR A 51 -15.22 0.06 -87.63
C TYR A 51 -15.38 1.53 -88.04
N ASN A 52 -14.79 2.48 -87.30
CA ASN A 52 -14.84 3.89 -87.65
C ASN A 52 -14.21 4.18 -89.02
N ILE A 53 -13.06 3.56 -89.33
CA ILE A 53 -12.38 3.71 -90.63
C ILE A 53 -13.29 3.20 -91.75
N VAL A 54 -13.87 2.01 -91.59
CA VAL A 54 -14.75 1.39 -92.59
C VAL A 54 -16.04 2.19 -92.76
N PHE A 55 -16.68 2.63 -91.67
CA PHE A 55 -17.88 3.46 -91.74
C PHE A 55 -17.63 4.82 -92.41
N HIS A 56 -16.47 5.46 -92.17
CA HIS A 56 -16.11 6.70 -92.87
C HIS A 56 -16.06 6.50 -94.39
N GLU A 57 -15.48 5.40 -94.83
CA GLU A 57 -15.36 5.08 -96.26
C GLU A 57 -16.72 4.68 -96.87
N LEU A 58 -17.54 3.89 -96.18
CA LEU A 58 -18.89 3.55 -96.62
C LEU A 58 -19.79 4.80 -96.74
N ILE A 59 -19.74 5.71 -95.76
CA ILE A 59 -20.49 6.98 -95.82
C ILE A 59 -20.02 7.80 -97.02
N ARG A 60 -18.71 7.86 -97.28
CA ARG A 60 -18.14 8.56 -98.44
C ARG A 60 -18.66 7.99 -99.75
N GLN A 61 -18.61 6.67 -99.92
CA GLN A 61 -19.09 5.98 -101.13
C GLN A 61 -20.59 6.19 -101.36
N VAL A 62 -21.41 5.99 -100.32
CA VAL A 62 -22.88 6.15 -100.42
C VAL A 62 -23.27 7.61 -100.68
N SER A 63 -22.54 8.58 -100.13
CA SER A 63 -22.81 10.01 -100.35
C SER A 63 -22.55 10.47 -101.78
N VAL A 64 -21.68 9.77 -102.53
CA VAL A 64 -21.42 10.08 -103.95
C VAL A 64 -22.61 9.69 -104.83
N ASP A 65 -23.33 8.62 -104.48
CA ASP A 65 -24.52 8.17 -105.21
C ASP A 65 -25.82 8.87 -104.72
N CYS A 66 -25.97 9.06 -103.41
CA CYS A 66 -27.11 9.75 -102.80
C CYS A 66 -26.72 10.39 -101.46
N VAL A 67 -26.68 11.73 -101.42
CA VAL A 67 -26.24 12.50 -100.26
C VAL A 67 -27.15 12.27 -99.05
N GLU A 68 -28.46 12.12 -99.25
CA GLU A 68 -29.43 11.91 -98.16
C GLU A 68 -29.21 10.57 -97.45
N ARG A 69 -28.88 9.51 -98.20
CA ARG A 69 -28.51 8.20 -97.62
C ARG A 69 -27.20 8.27 -96.87
N GLY A 70 -26.21 8.99 -97.40
CA GLY A 70 -24.95 9.26 -96.72
C GLY A 70 -25.13 10.03 -95.39
N GLN A 71 -25.99 11.05 -95.37
CA GLN A 71 -26.34 11.79 -94.16
C GLN A 71 -27.05 10.92 -93.12
N LEU A 72 -27.95 10.03 -93.54
CA LEU A 72 -28.62 9.09 -92.65
C LEU A 72 -27.63 8.11 -92.00
N LEU A 73 -26.71 7.54 -92.79
CA LEU A 73 -25.65 6.67 -92.27
C LEU A 73 -24.71 7.40 -91.31
N SER A 74 -24.40 8.67 -91.59
CA SER A 74 -23.61 9.51 -90.69
C SER A 74 -24.32 9.74 -89.34
N LYS A 75 -25.62 10.05 -89.36
CA LYS A 75 -26.44 10.18 -88.14
C LYS A 75 -26.53 8.86 -87.36
N LEU A 76 -26.73 7.73 -88.04
CA LEU A 76 -26.73 6.41 -87.41
C LEU A 76 -25.40 6.10 -86.74
N ARG A 77 -24.29 6.31 -87.46
CA ARG A 77 -22.95 6.13 -86.90
C ARG A 77 -22.72 7.03 -85.69
N GLN A 78 -23.05 8.32 -85.74
CA GLN A 78 -22.91 9.23 -84.61
C GLN A 78 -23.67 8.72 -83.36
N ARG A 79 -24.88 8.17 -83.55
CA ARG A 79 -25.66 7.56 -82.46
C ARG A 79 -25.00 6.29 -81.92
N TYR A 80 -24.49 5.42 -82.79
CA TYR A 80 -23.78 4.20 -82.40
C TYR A 80 -22.45 4.47 -81.69
N VAL A 81 -21.66 5.42 -82.18
CA VAL A 81 -20.41 5.85 -81.55
C VAL A 81 -20.69 6.43 -80.16
N GLY A 82 -21.70 7.31 -80.04
CA GLY A 82 -22.09 7.85 -78.73
C GLY A 82 -22.63 6.80 -77.76
N LEU A 83 -23.22 5.70 -78.25
CA LEU A 83 -23.60 4.55 -77.43
C LEU A 83 -22.36 3.76 -76.97
N LEU A 84 -21.47 3.44 -77.91
CA LEU A 84 -20.24 2.67 -77.68
C LEU A 84 -19.23 3.41 -76.81
N GLU A 85 -19.22 4.74 -76.79
CA GLU A 85 -18.38 5.55 -75.89
C GLU A 85 -18.89 5.54 -74.44
N ARG A 86 -20.21 5.41 -74.22
CA ARG A 86 -20.82 5.41 -72.88
C ARG A 86 -20.58 4.10 -72.13
N ILE A 87 -20.55 2.98 -72.84
CA ILE A 87 -20.41 1.64 -72.25
C ILE A 87 -19.08 1.49 -71.47
N PRO A 88 -17.90 1.83 -72.04
CA PRO A 88 -16.63 1.83 -71.32
C PRO A 88 -16.62 2.67 -70.06
N GLU A 89 -17.21 3.86 -70.09
CA GLU A 89 -17.24 4.77 -68.93
C GLU A 89 -18.15 4.23 -67.81
N GLN A 90 -19.29 3.62 -68.16
CA GLN A 90 -20.13 2.91 -67.21
C GLN A 90 -19.40 1.71 -66.61
N MET A 91 -18.68 0.95 -67.43
CA MET A 91 -17.93 -0.23 -67.02
C MET A 91 -16.75 0.10 -66.09
N LYS A 92 -15.99 1.18 -66.38
CA LYS A 92 -14.97 1.71 -65.47
C LYS A 92 -15.55 2.15 -64.13
N THR A 93 -16.69 2.84 -64.16
CA THR A 93 -17.39 3.29 -62.95
C THR A 93 -17.85 2.11 -62.10
N LEU A 94 -18.42 1.09 -62.74
CA LEU A 94 -18.83 -0.15 -62.06
C LEU A 94 -17.64 -0.86 -61.41
N ASN A 95 -16.50 -0.96 -62.11
CA ASN A 95 -15.31 -1.58 -61.56
C ASN A 95 -14.73 -0.83 -60.36
N LYS A 96 -14.70 0.51 -60.40
CA LYS A 96 -14.28 1.32 -59.25
C LYS A 96 -15.17 1.05 -58.04
N LYS A 97 -16.49 0.99 -58.24
CA LYS A 97 -17.45 0.65 -57.17
C LYS A 97 -17.23 -0.78 -56.65
N MET A 98 -16.99 -1.74 -57.55
CA MET A 98 -16.70 -3.13 -57.18
C MET A 98 -15.42 -3.25 -56.35
N MET A 99 -14.35 -2.56 -56.73
CA MET A 99 -13.09 -2.56 -55.99
C MET A 99 -13.24 -1.90 -54.60
N ALA A 100 -13.97 -0.79 -54.52
CA ALA A 100 -14.29 -0.16 -53.23
C ALA A 100 -15.11 -1.10 -52.34
N GLN A 101 -16.11 -1.79 -52.90
CA GLN A 101 -16.90 -2.79 -52.18
C GLN A 101 -16.04 -3.95 -51.68
N GLN A 102 -15.11 -4.45 -52.51
CA GLN A 102 -14.19 -5.52 -52.10
C GLN A 102 -13.28 -5.08 -50.95
N LEU A 103 -12.79 -3.85 -50.97
CA LEU A 103 -11.98 -3.30 -49.89
C LEU A 103 -12.77 -3.21 -48.58
N VAL A 104 -13.99 -2.67 -48.64
CA VAL A 104 -14.89 -2.59 -47.48
C VAL A 104 -15.21 -3.98 -46.94
N ASN A 105 -15.53 -4.95 -47.81
CA ASN A 105 -15.81 -6.32 -47.40
C ASN A 105 -14.60 -6.98 -46.71
N LYS A 106 -13.37 -6.72 -47.19
CA LYS A 106 -12.14 -7.21 -46.53
C LYS A 106 -12.00 -6.63 -45.13
N HIS A 107 -12.14 -5.32 -44.99
CA HIS A 107 -12.04 -4.65 -43.70
C HIS A 107 -13.11 -5.14 -42.70
N ILE A 108 -14.36 -5.29 -43.13
CA ILE A 108 -15.43 -5.86 -42.28
C ILE A 108 -15.07 -7.28 -41.84
N THR A 109 -14.48 -8.09 -42.72
CA THR A 109 -14.08 -9.46 -42.38
C THR A 109 -12.96 -9.47 -41.34
N GLU A 110 -11.99 -8.56 -41.43
CA GLU A 110 -10.93 -8.39 -40.44
C GLU A 110 -11.48 -7.97 -39.07
N GLU A 111 -12.35 -6.96 -39.03
CA GLU A 111 -13.00 -6.50 -37.79
C GLU A 111 -13.84 -7.60 -37.13
N LEU A 112 -14.54 -8.43 -37.93
CA LEU A 112 -15.29 -9.57 -37.41
C LEU A 112 -14.38 -10.65 -36.81
N LEU A 113 -13.19 -10.85 -37.36
CA LEU A 113 -12.20 -11.77 -36.78
C LEU A 113 -11.67 -11.24 -35.44
N TYR A 114 -11.28 -9.96 -35.37
CA TYR A 114 -10.86 -9.33 -34.12
C TYR A 114 -11.95 -9.36 -33.04
N PHE A 115 -13.20 -9.07 -33.43
CA PHE A 115 -14.34 -9.16 -32.52
C PHE A 115 -14.53 -10.59 -32.00
N LYS A 116 -14.44 -11.59 -32.89
CA LYS A 116 -14.54 -13.00 -32.49
C LYS A 116 -13.43 -13.38 -31.50
N GLU A 117 -12.18 -13.03 -31.77
CA GLU A 117 -11.06 -13.30 -30.87
C GLU A 117 -11.26 -12.65 -29.49
N SER A 118 -11.75 -11.40 -29.46
CA SER A 118 -12.05 -10.69 -28.22
C SER A 118 -13.16 -11.37 -27.41
N VAL A 119 -14.21 -11.84 -28.09
CA VAL A 119 -15.31 -12.59 -27.45
C VAL A 119 -14.83 -13.94 -26.92
N GLU A 120 -13.95 -14.63 -27.64
CA GLU A 120 -13.36 -15.90 -27.19
C GLU A 120 -12.48 -15.70 -25.94
N GLN A 121 -11.67 -14.64 -25.90
CA GLN A 121 -10.89 -14.27 -24.72
C GLN A 121 -11.77 -13.98 -23.51
N LEU A 122 -12.79 -13.13 -23.68
CA LEU A 122 -13.73 -12.82 -22.61
C LEU A 122 -14.48 -14.07 -22.11
N ALA A 123 -14.82 -14.99 -23.01
CA ALA A 123 -15.44 -16.27 -22.65
C ALA A 123 -14.49 -17.19 -21.87
N SER A 124 -13.18 -17.18 -22.16
CA SER A 124 -12.20 -17.90 -21.33
C SER A 124 -12.04 -17.28 -19.95
N GLU A 125 -11.91 -15.95 -19.87
CA GLU A 125 -11.77 -15.24 -18.58
C GLU A 125 -13.00 -15.48 -17.70
N LEU A 126 -14.21 -15.44 -18.27
CA LEU A 126 -15.43 -15.73 -17.52
C LEU A 126 -15.44 -17.16 -16.94
N ARG A 127 -14.93 -18.16 -17.69
CA ARG A 127 -14.81 -19.53 -17.19
C ARG A 127 -13.81 -19.63 -16.04
N GLU A 128 -12.68 -18.93 -16.13
CA GLU A 128 -11.69 -18.90 -15.06
C GLU A 128 -12.23 -18.24 -13.79
N VAL A 129 -12.95 -17.12 -13.93
CA VAL A 129 -13.61 -16.44 -12.81
C VAL A 129 -14.66 -17.34 -12.16
N GLN A 130 -15.49 -18.04 -12.95
CA GLN A 130 -16.48 -18.98 -12.40
C GLN A 130 -15.85 -20.13 -11.63
N GLU A 131 -14.74 -20.71 -12.13
CA GLU A 131 -14.05 -21.78 -11.42
C GLU A 131 -13.36 -21.27 -10.15
N HIS A 132 -12.80 -20.05 -10.19
CA HIS A 132 -12.25 -19.41 -9.00
C HIS A 132 -13.34 -19.15 -7.95
N ASP A 133 -14.48 -18.59 -8.34
CA ASP A 133 -15.62 -18.34 -7.47
C ASP A 133 -16.09 -19.63 -6.79
N ARG A 134 -16.22 -20.72 -7.56
CA ARG A 134 -16.58 -22.04 -7.02
C ARG A 134 -15.58 -22.61 -6.02
N LYS A 135 -14.28 -22.30 -6.16
CA LYS A 135 -13.24 -22.71 -5.20
C LYS A 135 -13.35 -21.87 -3.94
N VAL A 136 -13.46 -20.55 -4.08
CA VAL A 136 -13.60 -19.62 -2.95
C VAL A 136 -14.86 -19.94 -2.14
N THR A 137 -15.99 -20.24 -2.78
CA THR A 137 -17.21 -20.63 -2.06
C THR A 137 -17.03 -21.91 -1.25
N LYS A 138 -16.34 -22.92 -1.80
CA LYS A 138 -16.05 -24.17 -1.07
C LYS A 138 -15.11 -23.98 0.10
N GLU A 139 -14.08 -23.14 -0.06
CA GLU A 139 -13.16 -22.80 1.02
C GLU A 139 -13.89 -22.02 2.12
N ALA A 140 -14.78 -21.10 1.76
CA ALA A 140 -15.63 -20.38 2.70
C ALA A 140 -16.60 -21.31 3.45
N GLU A 141 -17.25 -22.25 2.76
CA GLU A 141 -18.11 -23.27 3.37
C GLU A 141 -17.32 -24.13 4.37
N LYS A 142 -16.14 -24.61 3.96
CA LYS A 142 -15.27 -25.40 4.84
C LYS A 142 -14.82 -24.60 6.07
N ALA A 143 -14.41 -23.35 5.90
CA ALA A 143 -14.04 -22.49 7.01
C ALA A 143 -15.23 -22.23 7.96
N GLN A 144 -16.44 -22.10 7.42
CA GLN A 144 -17.65 -21.97 8.22
C GLN A 144 -17.97 -23.24 9.01
N GLU A 145 -17.80 -24.43 8.43
CA GLU A 145 -17.96 -25.72 9.11
C GLU A 145 -16.91 -25.89 10.24
N GLU A 146 -15.64 -25.60 9.95
CA GLU A 146 -14.55 -25.65 10.93
C GLU A 146 -14.81 -24.67 12.10
N LEU A 147 -15.27 -23.46 11.81
CA LEU A 147 -15.64 -22.48 12.83
C LEU A 147 -16.85 -22.95 13.66
N ALA A 148 -17.87 -23.53 13.02
CA ALA A 148 -19.04 -24.04 13.74
C ALA A 148 -18.68 -25.20 14.69
N ALA A 149 -17.77 -26.08 14.26
CA ALA A 149 -17.24 -27.16 15.10
C ALA A 149 -16.46 -26.60 16.29
N ALA A 150 -15.53 -25.66 16.06
CA ALA A 150 -14.77 -25.01 17.12
C ALA A 150 -15.67 -24.27 18.12
N MET A 151 -16.70 -23.56 17.64
CA MET A 151 -17.67 -22.89 18.52
C MET A 151 -18.48 -23.88 19.36
N GLN A 152 -18.76 -25.08 18.85
CA GLN A 152 -19.46 -26.11 19.61
C GLN A 152 -18.55 -26.69 20.70
N GLU A 153 -17.28 -26.96 20.37
CA GLU A 153 -16.27 -27.41 21.33
C GLU A 153 -16.04 -26.37 22.44
N ASP A 154 -15.91 -25.09 22.08
CA ASP A 154 -15.77 -23.99 23.05
C ASP A 154 -16.97 -23.90 24.00
N LYS A 155 -18.19 -24.13 23.52
CA LYS A 155 -19.39 -24.17 24.37
C LYS A 155 -19.36 -25.35 25.33
N GLU A 156 -18.89 -26.51 24.89
CA GLU A 156 -18.76 -27.70 25.75
C GLU A 156 -17.67 -27.50 26.79
N ASN A 157 -16.52 -26.94 26.39
CA ASN A 157 -15.42 -26.57 27.29
C ASN A 157 -15.86 -25.50 28.32
N ALA A 158 -16.64 -24.50 27.90
CA ALA A 158 -17.16 -23.48 28.81
C ALA A 158 -18.08 -24.09 29.88
N LYS A 159 -18.99 -25.00 29.49
CA LYS A 159 -19.84 -25.73 30.46
C LYS A 159 -19.01 -26.57 31.43
N LEU A 160 -18.01 -27.27 30.92
CA LEU A 160 -17.11 -28.06 31.76
C LEU A 160 -16.35 -27.18 32.77
N LEU A 161 -15.86 -26.01 32.35
CA LEU A 161 -15.23 -25.03 33.23
C LEU A 161 -16.19 -24.50 34.30
N GLU A 162 -17.44 -24.20 33.94
CA GLU A 162 -18.47 -23.81 34.90
C GLU A 162 -18.72 -24.89 35.96
N GLU A 163 -18.81 -26.16 35.55
CA GLU A 163 -18.96 -27.30 36.45
C GLU A 163 -17.75 -27.44 37.39
N TYR A 164 -16.53 -27.35 36.87
CA TYR A 164 -15.32 -27.35 37.69
C TYR A 164 -15.31 -26.19 38.68
N HIS A 165 -15.61 -24.96 38.24
CA HIS A 165 -15.69 -23.80 39.11
C HIS A 165 -16.71 -24.00 40.24
N ALA A 166 -17.90 -24.54 39.93
CA ALA A 166 -18.90 -24.83 40.94
C ALA A 166 -18.40 -25.84 41.99
N LEU A 167 -17.68 -26.89 41.57
CA LEU A 167 -17.08 -27.88 42.47
C LEU A 167 -15.97 -27.27 43.34
N TYR A 168 -15.10 -26.45 42.75
CA TYR A 168 -14.06 -25.73 43.49
C TYR A 168 -14.65 -24.80 44.55
N GLU A 169 -15.68 -24.03 44.21
CA GLU A 169 -16.36 -23.13 45.16
C GLU A 169 -17.05 -23.89 46.30
N LEU A 170 -17.66 -25.05 46.01
CA LEU A 170 -18.23 -25.93 47.04
C LEU A 170 -17.15 -26.45 47.99
N GLN A 171 -16.02 -26.92 47.46
CA GLN A 171 -14.91 -27.42 48.28
C GLN A 171 -14.29 -26.30 49.12
N ARG A 172 -14.10 -25.12 48.53
CA ARG A 172 -13.59 -23.94 49.21
C ARG A 172 -14.46 -23.56 50.41
N LYS A 173 -15.77 -23.40 50.19
CA LYS A 173 -16.73 -23.07 51.26
C LYS A 173 -16.72 -24.10 52.39
N ARG A 174 -16.61 -25.39 52.04
CA ARG A 174 -16.51 -26.47 53.02
C ARG A 174 -15.25 -26.34 53.88
N LEU A 175 -14.10 -26.11 53.25
CA LEU A 175 -12.82 -25.97 53.93
C LEU A 175 -12.77 -24.71 54.80
N GLU A 176 -13.26 -23.57 54.29
CA GLU A 176 -13.38 -22.33 55.06
C GLU A 176 -14.26 -22.54 56.30
N GLY A 177 -15.39 -23.24 56.17
CA GLY A 177 -16.24 -23.62 57.30
C GLY A 177 -15.52 -24.49 58.33
N GLN A 178 -14.73 -25.48 57.89
CA GLN A 178 -13.95 -26.32 58.80
C GLN A 178 -12.86 -25.52 59.53
N VAL A 179 -12.16 -24.62 58.83
CA VAL A 179 -11.15 -23.75 59.44
C VAL A 179 -11.78 -22.83 60.49
N LEU A 180 -12.96 -22.28 60.22
CA LEU A 180 -13.69 -21.45 61.18
C LEU A 180 -14.09 -22.24 62.43
N LEU A 181 -14.63 -23.45 62.27
CA LEU A 181 -14.97 -24.32 63.41
C LEU A 181 -13.75 -24.67 64.24
N LEU A 182 -12.64 -25.09 63.60
CA LEU A 182 -11.40 -25.41 64.30
C LEU A 182 -10.80 -24.18 65.02
N ALA A 183 -10.91 -22.99 64.44
CA ALA A 183 -10.49 -21.75 65.09
C ALA A 183 -11.33 -21.46 66.34
N GLN A 184 -12.65 -21.63 66.27
CA GLN A 184 -13.55 -21.47 67.42
C GLN A 184 -13.26 -22.49 68.52
N GLU A 185 -13.08 -23.76 68.18
CA GLU A 185 -12.70 -24.81 69.14
C GLU A 185 -11.36 -24.49 69.80
N ARG A 186 -10.34 -24.12 69.01
CA ARG A 186 -9.04 -23.69 69.53
C ARG A 186 -9.20 -22.54 70.52
N ASP A 187 -9.98 -21.52 70.18
CA ASP A 187 -10.17 -20.35 71.04
C ASP A 187 -10.91 -20.71 72.33
N LEU A 188 -11.93 -21.57 72.26
CA LEU A 188 -12.63 -22.14 73.41
C LEU A 188 -11.68 -22.93 74.31
N TRP A 189 -10.92 -23.88 73.76
CA TRP A 189 -9.95 -24.69 74.51
C TRP A 189 -8.85 -23.83 75.12
N SER A 190 -8.36 -22.84 74.37
CA SER A 190 -7.38 -21.89 74.87
C SER A 190 -7.96 -21.11 76.05
N SER A 191 -9.17 -20.55 75.92
CA SER A 191 -9.83 -19.81 77.00
C SER A 191 -10.08 -20.66 78.25
N ALA A 192 -10.54 -21.90 78.10
CA ALA A 192 -10.77 -22.82 79.21
C ALA A 192 -9.47 -23.21 79.91
N ALA A 193 -8.39 -23.46 79.15
CA ALA A 193 -7.07 -23.73 79.69
C ALA A 193 -6.52 -22.49 80.43
N TYR A 194 -6.70 -21.29 79.88
CA TYR A 194 -6.33 -20.03 80.54
C TYR A 194 -7.10 -19.82 81.85
N ASP A 195 -8.42 -20.03 81.85
CA ASP A 195 -9.26 -19.88 83.05
C ASP A 195 -8.87 -20.89 84.13
N LEU A 196 -8.55 -22.13 83.74
CA LEU A 196 -8.05 -23.15 84.66
C LEU A 196 -6.70 -22.74 85.24
N ALA A 197 -5.77 -22.27 84.41
CA ALA A 197 -4.47 -21.79 84.84
C ALA A 197 -4.60 -20.62 85.83
N LEU A 198 -5.49 -19.66 85.55
CA LEU A 198 -5.80 -18.56 86.48
C LEU A 198 -6.35 -19.11 87.81
N LYS A 199 -7.33 -20.02 87.80
CA LYS A 199 -7.85 -20.64 89.04
C LYS A 199 -6.77 -21.36 89.85
N ILE A 200 -5.80 -22.01 89.21
CA ILE A 200 -4.67 -22.66 89.89
C ILE A 200 -3.74 -21.62 90.52
N ILE A 201 -3.40 -20.56 89.78
CA ILE A 201 -2.57 -19.44 90.26
C ILE A 201 -3.23 -18.77 91.49
N ASP A 202 -4.55 -18.61 91.44
CA ASP A 202 -5.36 -18.00 92.50
C ASP A 202 -5.36 -18.84 93.78
N ARG A 203 -5.62 -20.15 93.64
CA ARG A 203 -5.65 -21.09 94.78
C ARG A 203 -4.28 -21.24 95.44
N ASN A 204 -3.21 -21.21 94.66
CA ASN A 204 -1.84 -21.39 95.14
C ASN A 204 -1.15 -20.07 95.53
N GLN A 205 -1.86 -18.93 95.50
CA GLN A 205 -1.33 -17.58 95.75
C GLN A 205 -0.02 -17.27 95.00
N LEU A 206 0.07 -17.70 93.73
CA LEU A 206 1.25 -17.47 92.89
C LEU A 206 1.23 -16.04 92.33
N THR A 207 1.37 -15.05 93.22
CA THR A 207 1.32 -13.61 92.93
C THR A 207 2.29 -13.16 91.85
N LEU A 208 3.45 -13.82 91.75
CA LEU A 208 4.48 -13.52 90.76
C LEU A 208 4.03 -13.88 89.33
N ILE A 209 3.34 -15.02 89.15
CA ILE A 209 2.81 -15.46 87.85
C ILE A 209 1.66 -14.56 87.40
N ARG A 210 0.77 -14.17 88.32
CA ARG A 210 -0.32 -13.21 88.07
C ARG A 210 0.22 -11.87 87.55
N ARG A 211 1.25 -11.32 88.21
CA ARG A 211 1.90 -10.06 87.78
C ARG A 211 2.56 -10.22 86.42
N LEU A 212 3.26 -11.33 86.19
CA LEU A 212 3.90 -11.63 84.90
C LEU A 212 2.85 -11.69 83.77
N HIS A 213 1.72 -12.36 83.99
CA HIS A 213 0.64 -12.46 83.02
C HIS A 213 0.04 -11.10 82.66
N VAL A 214 -0.30 -10.29 83.66
CA VAL A 214 -0.82 -8.93 83.42
C VAL A 214 0.21 -8.10 82.64
N SER A 215 1.50 -8.18 83.01
CA SER A 215 2.56 -7.49 82.27
C SER A 215 2.71 -7.98 80.82
N GLY A 216 2.57 -9.28 80.56
CA GLY A 216 2.61 -9.84 79.22
C GLY A 216 1.41 -9.39 78.37
N LYS A 217 0.21 -9.33 78.96
CA LYS A 217 -1.00 -8.83 78.29
C LYS A 217 -0.90 -7.34 77.97
N THR A 218 -0.34 -6.53 78.88
CA THR A 218 -0.09 -5.11 78.60
C THR A 218 0.97 -4.93 77.52
N LEU A 219 2.07 -5.71 77.55
CA LEU A 219 3.11 -5.67 76.53
C LEU A 219 2.56 -6.03 75.14
N THR A 220 1.77 -7.10 75.04
CA THR A 220 1.15 -7.52 73.77
C THR A 220 0.16 -6.48 73.22
N ASN A 221 -0.63 -5.84 74.08
CA ASN A 221 -1.52 -4.75 73.65
C ASN A 221 -0.73 -3.55 73.15
N ILE A 222 0.33 -3.16 73.87
CA ILE A 222 1.22 -2.05 73.48
C ILE A 222 1.90 -2.38 72.13
N LEU A 223 2.41 -3.60 71.96
CA LEU A 223 3.01 -4.06 70.71
C LEU A 223 2.02 -4.00 69.54
N LYS A 224 0.76 -4.43 69.75
CA LYS A 224 -0.29 -4.31 68.72
C LYS A 224 -0.51 -2.85 68.31
N HIS A 225 -0.58 -1.93 69.27
CA HIS A 225 -0.70 -0.51 68.96
C HIS A 225 0.49 0.01 68.14
N PHE A 226 1.72 -0.38 68.49
CA PHE A 226 2.91 0.02 67.72
C PHE A 226 2.94 -0.58 66.32
N ILE A 227 2.53 -1.84 66.14
CA ILE A 227 2.43 -2.46 64.81
C ILE A 227 1.46 -1.67 63.92
N VAL A 228 0.27 -1.32 64.43
CA VAL A 228 -0.71 -0.52 63.67
C VAL A 228 -0.18 0.88 63.36
N LEU A 229 0.50 1.51 64.32
CA LEU A 229 1.13 2.83 64.12
C LEU A 229 2.22 2.77 63.04
N LEU A 230 3.07 1.76 63.08
CA LEU A 230 4.11 1.52 62.06
C LEU A 230 3.48 1.29 60.68
N ASP A 231 2.49 0.41 60.58
CA ASP A 231 1.79 0.10 59.33
C ASP A 231 1.13 1.36 58.71
N SER A 232 0.49 2.19 59.55
CA SER A 232 -0.07 3.47 59.09
C SER A 232 1.00 4.45 58.60
N LYS A 233 2.16 4.47 59.25
CA LYS A 233 3.27 5.35 58.88
C LYS A 233 3.97 4.85 57.62
N ASP A 234 4.15 3.55 57.47
CA ASP A 234 4.70 2.92 56.28
C ASP A 234 3.79 3.13 55.07
N THR A 235 2.48 3.00 55.26
CA THR A 235 1.49 3.29 54.19
C THR A 235 1.58 4.75 53.73
N GLY A 236 1.69 5.69 54.67
CA GLY A 236 1.86 7.12 54.34
C GLY A 236 3.17 7.40 53.59
N ASP A 237 4.30 6.89 54.11
CA ASP A 237 5.60 7.12 53.48
C ASP A 237 5.71 6.45 52.10
N VAL A 238 5.04 5.31 51.87
CA VAL A 238 4.95 4.70 50.54
C VAL A 238 4.13 5.55 49.58
N ALA A 239 3.04 6.18 50.03
CA ALA A 239 2.26 7.08 49.19
C ALA A 239 3.06 8.34 48.81
N ASP A 240 3.77 8.94 49.77
CA ASP A 240 4.65 10.08 49.52
C ASP A 240 5.78 9.70 48.54
N LEU A 241 6.40 8.52 48.74
CA LEU A 241 7.42 7.98 47.82
C LEU A 241 6.91 7.81 46.39
N GLN A 242 5.69 7.30 46.22
CA GLN A 242 5.09 7.12 44.91
C GLN A 242 4.86 8.45 44.19
N GLU A 243 4.41 9.47 44.90
CA GLU A 243 4.18 10.80 44.33
C GLU A 243 5.50 11.48 43.94
N GLU A 244 6.51 11.47 44.81
CA GLU A 244 7.85 12.03 44.52
C GLU A 244 8.54 11.29 43.35
N MET A 245 8.45 9.96 43.29
CA MET A 245 8.97 9.18 42.14
C MET A 245 8.24 9.52 40.84
N LYS A 246 6.94 9.80 40.91
CA LYS A 246 6.14 10.17 39.74
C LYS A 246 6.57 11.53 39.22
N GLN A 247 6.69 12.53 40.09
CA GLN A 247 7.18 13.87 39.73
C GLN A 247 8.59 13.81 39.14
N PHE A 248 9.48 13.04 39.76
CA PHE A 248 10.82 12.79 39.25
C PHE A 248 10.80 12.20 37.82
N ARG A 249 9.98 11.16 37.59
CA ARG A 249 9.84 10.51 36.28
C ARG A 249 9.30 11.46 35.22
N GLU A 250 8.27 12.24 35.55
CA GLU A 250 7.68 13.21 34.63
C GLU A 250 8.70 14.28 34.24
N TRP A 251 9.42 14.83 35.21
CA TRP A 251 10.43 15.86 34.97
C TRP A 251 11.62 15.32 34.15
N LEU A 252 12.13 14.14 34.50
CA LEU A 252 13.20 13.49 33.75
C LEU A 252 12.77 13.15 32.31
N GLY A 253 11.52 12.73 32.12
CA GLY A 253 10.95 12.47 30.80
C GLY A 253 10.84 13.73 29.95
N GLN A 254 10.47 14.87 30.54
CA GLN A 254 10.46 16.17 29.86
C GLN A 254 11.86 16.58 29.42
N VAL A 255 12.85 16.50 30.31
CA VAL A 255 14.25 16.82 29.97
C VAL A 255 14.78 15.90 28.87
N GLY A 256 14.49 14.59 28.94
CA GLY A 256 14.86 13.64 27.90
C GLY A 256 14.26 13.99 26.53
N ALA A 257 12.96 14.29 26.48
CA ALA A 257 12.27 14.67 25.25
C ALA A 257 12.80 15.98 24.66
N GLU A 258 13.12 16.98 25.50
CA GLU A 258 13.71 18.24 25.06
C GLU A 258 15.09 18.03 24.42
N ILE A 259 15.92 17.15 25.01
CA ILE A 259 17.25 16.81 24.47
C ILE A 259 17.09 16.06 23.13
N GLU A 260 16.26 15.01 23.07
CA GLU A 260 16.01 14.24 21.85
C GLU A 260 15.48 15.11 20.71
N CYS A 261 14.48 15.97 20.98
CA CYS A 261 13.95 16.89 19.97
C CYS A 261 15.03 17.85 19.44
N SER A 262 15.94 18.29 20.30
CA SER A 262 17.05 19.14 19.89
C SER A 262 18.07 18.40 19.03
N GLU A 263 18.45 17.18 19.42
CA GLU A 263 19.36 16.31 18.66
C GLU A 263 18.79 15.96 17.29
N GLU A 264 17.50 15.60 17.20
CA GLU A 264 16.82 15.33 15.93
C GLU A 264 16.77 16.57 15.03
N SER A 265 16.50 17.75 15.60
CA SER A 265 16.53 19.01 14.86
C SER A 265 17.92 19.27 14.27
N SER A 266 18.98 19.14 15.08
CA SER A 266 20.37 19.27 14.65
C SER A 266 20.72 18.27 13.55
N GLN A 267 20.35 16.99 13.73
CA GLN A 267 20.61 15.93 12.76
C GLN A 267 19.90 16.20 11.43
N ARG A 268 18.63 16.65 11.44
CA ARG A 268 17.89 17.02 10.22
C ARG A 268 18.55 18.18 9.50
N LYS A 269 18.96 19.23 10.22
CA LYS A 269 19.67 20.39 9.63
C LYS A 269 21.00 19.95 8.99
N LEU A 270 21.79 19.14 9.69
CA LEU A 270 23.03 18.56 9.17
C LEU A 270 22.79 17.71 7.92
N GLN A 271 21.74 16.88 7.91
CA GLN A 271 21.39 16.07 6.75
C GLN A 271 20.97 16.92 5.54
N ILE A 272 20.25 18.02 5.76
CA ILE A 272 19.89 18.99 4.71
C ILE A 272 21.15 19.63 4.14
N VAL A 273 22.08 20.07 4.99
CA VAL A 273 23.37 20.65 4.57
C VAL A 273 24.19 19.61 3.78
N CYS A 274 24.38 18.41 4.30
CA CYS A 274 25.15 17.34 3.65
C CYS A 274 24.53 16.90 2.32
N SER A 275 23.22 16.67 2.27
CA SER A 275 22.54 16.27 1.03
C SER A 275 22.59 17.36 -0.04
N SER A 276 22.48 18.63 0.36
CA SER A 276 22.58 19.76 -0.55
C SER A 276 24.03 19.98 -1.04
N LEU A 277 25.02 19.82 -0.17
CA LEU A 277 26.44 19.84 -0.54
C LEU A 277 26.79 18.71 -1.51
N ASN A 278 26.31 17.49 -1.26
CA ASN A 278 26.50 16.35 -2.17
C ASN A 278 25.87 16.61 -3.55
N LYS A 279 24.68 17.21 -3.61
CA LYS A 279 24.05 17.61 -4.88
C LYS A 279 24.86 18.66 -5.64
N HIS A 280 25.46 19.62 -4.93
CA HIS A 280 26.34 20.62 -5.55
C HIS A 280 27.64 19.96 -6.04
N LEU A 281 28.28 19.10 -5.25
CA LEU A 281 29.48 18.35 -5.64
C LEU A 281 29.23 17.49 -6.89
N GLN A 282 28.06 16.85 -6.99
CA GLN A 282 27.66 16.09 -8.19
C GLN A 282 27.46 16.99 -9.42
N HIS A 283 26.90 18.20 -9.27
CA HIS A 283 26.79 19.18 -10.36
C HIS A 283 28.16 19.68 -10.84
N PHE A 284 29.09 19.92 -9.90
CA PHE A 284 30.47 20.32 -10.25
C PHE A 284 31.25 19.21 -10.97
N HIS A 285 30.95 17.93 -10.69
CA HIS A 285 31.59 16.81 -11.37
C HIS A 285 31.05 16.54 -12.79
N GLY A 286 29.90 17.12 -13.16
CA GLY A 286 29.20 16.86 -14.42
C GLY A 286 29.10 18.05 -15.39
N SER A 287 29.71 19.20 -15.12
CA SER A 287 29.59 20.39 -15.99
C SER A 287 30.88 21.23 -16.02
N ASP A 288 31.58 21.26 -17.16
CA ASP A 288 32.76 22.11 -17.43
C ASP A 288 32.44 23.61 -17.61
N SER A 289 31.30 24.08 -17.09
CA SER A 289 30.84 25.46 -17.26
C SER A 289 30.94 26.24 -15.94
N VAL A 290 31.81 27.26 -15.94
CA VAL A 290 31.99 28.24 -14.86
C VAL A 290 30.81 29.21 -14.81
N GLY A 291 29.65 28.71 -14.40
CA GLY A 291 28.45 29.53 -14.19
C GLY A 291 27.38 28.76 -13.42
N PRO A 292 27.50 28.67 -12.07
CA PRO A 292 26.75 29.61 -11.23
C PRO A 292 27.45 29.88 -9.87
N ILE A 293 28.58 30.58 -9.85
CA ILE A 293 29.35 30.87 -8.61
C ILE A 293 28.53 31.71 -7.61
N VAL A 294 27.70 32.63 -8.11
CA VAL A 294 26.92 33.56 -7.26
C VAL A 294 25.80 32.83 -6.49
N GLY A 295 25.13 31.84 -7.11
CA GLY A 295 24.09 31.04 -6.46
C GLY A 295 24.67 30.10 -5.39
N ALA A 296 25.83 29.49 -5.67
CA ALA A 296 26.52 28.63 -4.71
C ALA A 296 26.99 29.40 -3.45
N MET A 297 27.48 30.64 -3.62
CA MET A 297 27.86 31.51 -2.50
C MET A 297 26.67 31.86 -1.58
N ALA A 298 25.50 32.13 -2.17
CA ALA A 298 24.28 32.40 -1.40
C ALA A 298 23.83 31.16 -0.60
N THR A 299 23.88 29.97 -1.21
CA THR A 299 23.55 28.70 -0.56
C THR A 299 24.52 28.36 0.58
N LEU A 300 25.82 28.61 0.39
CA LEU A 300 26.82 28.43 1.45
C LEU A 300 26.61 29.39 2.62
N LEU A 301 26.29 30.66 2.36
CA LEU A 301 25.94 31.63 3.40
C LEU A 301 24.72 31.18 4.22
N LEU A 302 23.69 30.63 3.56
CA LEU A 302 22.53 30.06 4.26
C LEU A 302 22.91 28.83 5.12
N PHE A 303 23.82 27.98 4.66
CA PHE A 303 24.32 26.85 5.46
C PHE A 303 25.13 27.32 6.66
N PHE A 304 26.00 28.31 6.49
CA PHE A 304 26.73 28.93 7.60
C PHE A 304 25.78 29.53 8.63
N GLN A 305 24.70 30.19 8.20
CA GLN A 305 23.70 30.73 9.10
C GLN A 305 22.95 29.62 9.86
N MET A 306 22.48 28.57 9.17
CA MET A 306 21.82 27.43 9.82
C MET A 306 22.72 26.70 10.81
N LEU A 307 24.00 26.49 10.48
CA LEU A 307 24.97 25.87 11.38
C LEU A 307 25.29 26.76 12.58
N LYS A 308 25.35 28.08 12.38
CA LYS A 308 25.55 29.05 13.46
C LYS A 308 24.36 29.07 14.43
N GLU A 309 23.13 29.02 13.92
CA GLU A 309 21.91 28.91 14.73
C GLU A 309 21.85 27.56 15.48
N ASP A 310 22.43 26.51 14.92
CA ASP A 310 22.51 25.20 15.58
C ASP A 310 23.60 25.15 16.68
N LEU A 311 24.74 25.81 16.45
CA LEU A 311 25.80 25.95 17.48
C LEU A 311 25.30 26.71 18.71
N GLN A 312 24.35 27.64 18.56
CA GLN A 312 23.69 28.32 19.68
C GLN A 312 22.84 27.38 20.56
N GLN A 313 22.62 26.13 20.17
CA GLN A 313 21.97 25.15 21.05
C GLN A 313 22.92 24.59 22.12
N TYR A 314 24.23 24.63 21.86
CA TYR A 314 25.28 24.13 22.73
C TYR A 314 26.00 25.26 23.49
N GLU A 315 25.68 26.52 23.17
CA GLU A 315 26.24 27.70 23.83
C GLU A 315 25.14 28.67 24.28
N GLY A 316 25.37 29.38 25.39
CA GLY A 316 24.47 30.45 25.85
C GLY A 316 23.20 29.98 26.58
N GLU A 317 22.10 30.71 26.39
CA GLU A 317 20.87 30.57 27.19
C GLU A 317 20.17 29.21 27.04
N VAL A 318 20.23 28.60 25.86
CA VAL A 318 19.58 27.30 25.59
C VAL A 318 20.32 26.16 26.30
N HIS A 319 21.65 26.16 26.24
CA HIS A 319 22.48 25.24 26.99
C HIS A 319 22.23 25.39 28.50
N LEU A 320 22.29 26.61 29.03
CA LEU A 320 22.03 26.89 30.45
C LEU A 320 20.65 26.39 30.90
N ARG A 321 19.60 26.61 30.10
CA ARG A 321 18.25 26.12 30.40
C ARG A 321 18.19 24.60 30.51
N LYS A 322 18.83 23.87 29.59
CA LYS A 322 18.90 22.40 29.63
C LYS A 322 19.68 21.91 30.85
N THR A 323 20.82 22.51 31.14
CA THR A 323 21.64 22.18 32.32
C THR A 323 20.89 22.47 33.64
N GLU A 324 20.17 23.60 33.73
CA GLU A 324 19.34 23.92 34.91
C GLU A 324 18.18 22.95 35.07
N SER A 325 17.54 22.54 33.97
CA SER A 325 16.42 21.58 34.00
C SER A 325 16.88 20.19 34.45
N LEU A 326 18.05 19.75 33.97
CA LEU A 326 18.71 18.51 34.43
C LEU A 326 19.12 18.60 35.91
N ARG A 327 19.65 19.74 36.36
CA ARG A 327 19.99 19.96 37.78
C ARG A 327 18.76 19.92 38.67
N ARG A 328 17.63 20.47 38.22
CA ARG A 328 16.34 20.35 38.93
C ARG A 328 15.88 18.89 39.00
N ALA A 329 16.02 18.12 37.92
CA ALA A 329 15.74 16.68 37.93
C ALA A 329 16.57 15.96 39.00
N ALA A 330 17.87 16.24 39.05
CA ALA A 330 18.77 15.69 40.06
C ALA A 330 18.39 16.08 41.49
N SER A 331 17.94 17.32 41.72
CA SER A 331 17.47 17.73 43.05
C SER A 331 16.19 17.03 43.51
N LEU A 332 15.35 16.57 42.57
CA LEU A 332 14.14 15.79 42.87
C LEU A 332 14.45 14.33 43.23
N GLN A 333 15.69 13.85 43.04
CA GLN A 333 16.08 12.50 43.41
C GLN A 333 16.33 12.33 44.91
N GLU A 334 16.88 13.36 45.56
CA GLU A 334 17.26 13.34 46.97
C GLU A 334 16.07 13.03 47.91
N PRO A 335 14.88 13.67 47.78
CA PRO A 335 13.76 13.46 48.70
C PRO A 335 13.24 12.01 48.73
N TRP A 336 13.00 11.39 47.56
CA TRP A 336 12.50 10.01 47.53
C TRP A 336 13.59 8.99 47.87
N THR A 337 14.87 9.31 47.62
CA THR A 337 15.99 8.48 48.05
C THR A 337 16.09 8.45 49.58
N GLU A 338 16.02 9.60 50.23
CA GLU A 338 16.04 9.72 51.69
C GLU A 338 14.83 9.04 52.34
N LEU A 339 13.63 9.24 51.78
CA LEU A 339 12.40 8.60 52.26
C LEU A 339 12.49 7.08 52.11
N GLY A 340 12.98 6.56 50.98
CA GLY A 340 13.14 5.14 50.72
C GLY A 340 14.15 4.51 51.68
N GLN A 341 15.29 5.18 51.87
CA GLN A 341 16.31 4.78 52.81
C GLN A 341 15.80 4.76 54.26
N ARG A 342 15.01 5.76 54.65
CA ARG A 342 14.39 5.85 55.99
C ARG A 342 13.38 4.73 56.21
N GLY A 343 12.51 4.46 55.23
CA GLY A 343 11.53 3.38 55.28
C GLY A 343 12.21 2.02 55.42
N LEU A 344 13.21 1.72 54.58
CA LEU A 344 13.94 0.45 54.63
C LEU A 344 14.75 0.29 55.93
N ASN A 345 15.31 1.37 56.47
CA ASN A 345 16.02 1.33 57.75
C ASN A 345 15.11 1.01 58.96
N ARG A 346 13.80 1.28 58.88
CA ARG A 346 12.86 0.90 59.95
C ARG A 346 12.63 -0.61 60.04
N HIS A 347 12.80 -1.33 58.94
CA HIS A 347 12.46 -2.76 58.81
C HIS A 347 13.69 -3.68 58.79
N ARG A 348 14.70 -3.35 59.60
CA ARG A 348 15.86 -4.24 59.78
C ARG A 348 15.44 -5.55 60.43
N ASP A 349 16.08 -6.64 60.03
CA ASP A 349 15.87 -7.92 60.68
C ASP A 349 16.46 -7.93 62.11
N LEU A 350 16.19 -9.00 62.86
CA LEU A 350 16.70 -9.18 64.21
C LEU A 350 18.24 -9.25 64.29
N ALA A 351 18.92 -9.53 63.18
CA ALA A 351 20.38 -9.55 63.06
C ALA A 351 20.95 -8.20 62.56
N GLY A 352 20.10 -7.20 62.30
CA GLY A 352 20.47 -5.88 61.79
C GLY A 352 20.75 -5.84 60.28
N VAL A 353 20.44 -6.92 59.54
CA VAL A 353 20.62 -7.01 58.09
C VAL A 353 19.58 -6.17 57.37
N LEU A 354 20.03 -5.45 56.33
CA LEU A 354 19.17 -4.61 55.51
C LEU A 354 18.34 -5.45 54.54
N PRO A 355 17.11 -5.03 54.21
CA PRO A 355 16.28 -5.70 53.20
C PRO A 355 16.98 -5.71 51.83
N PRO A 356 16.76 -6.74 50.98
CA PRO A 356 17.32 -6.78 49.63
C PRO A 356 16.90 -5.58 48.75
N GLN A 357 15.77 -4.95 49.07
CA GLN A 357 15.27 -3.73 48.43
C GLN A 357 16.21 -2.53 48.62
N HIS A 358 17.09 -2.57 49.63
CA HIS A 358 18.11 -1.55 49.85
C HIS A 358 19.15 -1.54 48.73
N ALA A 359 19.62 -2.72 48.31
CA ALA A 359 20.53 -2.85 47.16
C ALA A 359 19.87 -2.39 45.85
N ALA A 360 18.57 -2.66 45.67
CA ALA A 360 17.82 -2.19 44.51
C ALA A 360 17.71 -0.66 44.47
N LEU A 361 17.50 -0.01 45.62
CA LEU A 361 17.48 1.45 45.72
C LEU A 361 18.84 2.07 45.37
N GLU A 362 19.94 1.47 45.85
CA GLU A 362 21.30 1.89 45.49
C GLU A 362 21.58 1.74 43.99
N GLU A 363 21.16 0.63 43.38
CA GLU A 363 21.30 0.40 41.93
C GLU A 363 20.53 1.44 41.11
N ILE A 364 19.29 1.77 41.51
CA ILE A 364 18.48 2.80 40.85
C ILE A 364 19.19 4.15 40.94
N ASN A 365 19.74 4.49 42.11
CA ASN A 365 20.46 5.75 42.30
C ASN A 365 21.73 5.82 41.45
N GLN A 366 22.46 4.71 41.36
CA GLN A 366 23.65 4.61 40.52
C GLN A 366 23.30 4.80 39.04
N ARG A 367 22.24 4.14 38.55
CA ARG A 367 21.76 4.31 37.17
C ARG A 367 21.27 5.72 36.89
N ALA A 368 20.60 6.36 37.85
CA ALA A 368 20.17 7.76 37.69
C ALA A 368 21.37 8.70 37.56
N CYS A 369 22.43 8.50 38.34
CA CYS A 369 23.69 9.24 38.20
C CYS A 369 24.33 9.03 36.82
N GLU A 370 24.37 7.80 36.33
CA GLU A 370 24.88 7.49 34.98
C GLU A 370 24.04 8.18 33.89
N LEU A 371 22.72 8.20 34.04
CA LEU A 371 21.82 8.91 33.12
C LEU A 371 22.06 10.42 33.12
N TYR A 372 22.27 11.04 34.28
CA TYR A 372 22.61 12.47 34.33
C TYR A 372 23.93 12.77 33.64
N GLN A 373 24.95 11.90 33.82
CA GLN A 373 26.23 12.06 33.11
C GLN A 373 26.04 11.96 31.60
N GLN A 374 25.23 11.00 31.14
CA GLN A 374 24.92 10.89 29.70
C GLN A 374 24.20 12.14 29.18
N TYR A 375 23.21 12.65 29.90
CA TYR A 375 22.52 13.88 29.48
C TYR A 375 23.44 15.11 29.53
N ASP A 376 24.36 15.20 30.48
CA ASP A 376 25.32 16.29 30.55
C ASP A 376 26.30 16.28 29.36
N ILE A 377 26.75 15.09 28.93
CA ILE A 377 27.57 14.92 27.71
C ILE A 377 26.78 15.33 26.46
N ARG A 378 25.51 14.92 26.36
CA ARG A 378 24.63 15.28 25.23
C ARG A 378 24.34 16.78 25.17
N ILE A 379 24.07 17.41 26.31
CA ILE A 379 23.81 18.86 26.40
C ILE A 379 25.07 19.66 26.02
N SER A 380 26.25 19.20 26.44
CA SER A 380 27.53 19.85 26.11
C SER A 380 28.00 19.62 24.67
N GLY A 381 27.35 18.72 23.92
CA GLY A 381 27.68 18.43 22.53
C GLY A 381 28.97 17.64 22.33
N ASN A 382 29.50 17.01 23.38
CA ASN A 382 30.75 16.23 23.35
C ASN A 382 30.52 14.75 22.98
N ASN A 383 29.47 14.46 22.23
CA ASN A 383 29.08 13.09 21.81
C ASN A 383 29.97 12.51 20.72
#